data_AF-A0A931PXZ9-F1
#
_entry.id   AF-A0A931PXZ9-F1
#
_cell.length_a   1.000
_cell.length_b   1.000
_cell.length_c   1.000
_cell.angle_alpha   90.00
_cell.angle_beta   90.00
_cell.angle_gamma   90.00
#
_symmetry.space_group_name_H-M   'P 1'
#
loop_
_entity.id
_entity.type
_entity.pdbx_description
1 polymer ?
#
loop_
_entity_poly.entity_id
_entity_poly.type
_entity_poly.pdbx_seq_one_letter_code
_entity_poly.pdbx_strand_id
1 'polypeptide(L)'
;MRQNIFSLVAVFILFTFLVSSNCNRDPYLLPYDNIGGFVIGKETCNTDDTQDYWLLDFTVYPNTPHVGDTLILNGTTYTNVLKVKGLATGLKQIGMRVSIDYKTITSNKVITTGCTITSPVTYPLRELFSINQFEIR
;
A
#
# COMPACT_ATOMS: atom_id res chain seq x y z
N MET A 1 48.38 39.35 33.65
CA MET A 1 48.20 38.11 32.85
C MET A 1 46.81 37.51 33.12
N ARG A 2 45.72 38.27 32.88
CA ARG A 2 44.35 37.93 33.33
C ARG A 2 43.28 38.05 32.23
N GLN A 3 43.71 38.26 30.97
CA GLN A 3 42.83 38.66 29.86
C GLN A 3 42.48 37.51 28.88
N ASN A 4 43.12 36.34 29.02
CA ASN A 4 42.96 35.23 28.06
C ASN A 4 41.89 34.20 28.45
N ILE A 5 41.40 34.22 29.70
CA ILE A 5 40.43 33.24 30.19
C ILE A 5 39.01 33.57 29.72
N PHE A 6 38.63 34.86 29.71
CA PHE A 6 37.29 35.28 29.27
C PHE A 6 37.04 35.02 27.78
N SER A 7 38.06 35.18 26.92
CA SER A 7 37.94 34.91 25.49
C SER A 7 37.78 33.42 25.17
N LEU A 8 38.43 32.54 25.94
CA LEU A 8 38.34 31.08 25.77
C LEU A 8 36.97 30.55 26.21
N VAL A 9 36.40 31.09 27.28
CA VAL A 9 35.05 30.73 27.75
C VAL A 9 33.97 31.15 26.74
N ALA A 10 34.10 32.34 26.14
CA ALA A 10 33.18 32.81 25.11
C ALA A 10 33.19 31.91 23.85
N VAL A 11 34.38 31.47 23.41
CA VAL A 11 34.51 30.55 22.26
C VAL A 11 33.93 29.17 22.58
N PHE A 12 34.13 28.68 23.81
CA PHE A 12 33.58 27.39 24.23
C PHE A 12 32.04 27.39 24.32
N ILE A 13 31.44 28.48 24.80
CA ILE A 13 29.98 28.65 24.84
C ILE A 13 29.40 28.78 23.42
N LEU A 14 30.09 29.49 22.51
CA LEU A 14 29.63 29.59 21.12
C LEU A 14 29.66 28.23 20.40
N PHE A 15 30.63 27.38 20.74
CA PHE A 15 30.77 26.05 20.15
C PHE A 15 29.67 25.08 20.62
N THR A 16 29.23 25.17 21.88
CA THR A 16 28.16 24.28 22.40
C THR A 16 26.78 24.59 21.81
N PHE A 17 26.51 25.83 21.38
CA PHE A 17 25.27 26.19 20.70
C PHE A 17 25.18 25.67 19.25
N LEU A 18 26.31 25.38 18.59
CA LEU A 18 26.33 24.90 17.21
C LEU A 18 26.12 23.38 17.08
N VAL A 19 26.29 22.61 18.16
CA VAL A 19 26.16 21.13 18.14
C VAL A 19 24.76 20.63 18.51
N SER A 20 23.86 21.50 18.97
CA SER A 20 22.50 21.11 19.39
C SER A 20 21.45 21.16 18.27
N SER A 21 21.82 21.59 17.05
CA SER A 21 20.98 21.46 15.85
C SER A 21 21.07 20.04 15.29
N ASN A 22 20.77 19.05 16.13
CA ASN A 22 20.70 17.66 15.70
C ASN A 22 19.32 17.44 15.07
N CYS A 23 19.26 17.46 13.74
CA CYS A 23 18.06 17.14 12.96
C CYS A 23 17.72 15.63 12.97
N ASN A 24 18.06 14.90 14.03
CA ASN A 24 17.76 13.48 14.20
C ASN A 24 16.38 13.31 14.86
N ARG A 25 15.31 13.78 14.21
CA ARG A 25 14.00 13.20 14.49
C ARG A 25 13.94 11.89 13.72
N ASP A 26 13.78 10.78 14.43
CA ASP A 26 13.47 9.52 13.76
C ASP A 26 12.27 9.76 12.82
N PRO A 27 12.35 9.30 11.55
CA PRO A 27 11.24 9.44 10.64
C PRO A 27 10.01 8.78 11.26
N TYR A 28 8.89 9.51 11.29
CA TYR A 28 7.64 8.99 11.80
C TYR A 28 7.21 7.80 10.92
N LEU A 29 7.40 6.58 11.42
CA LEU A 29 6.95 5.37 10.77
C LEU A 29 5.42 5.32 10.87
N LEU A 30 4.76 5.44 9.72
CA LEU A 30 3.33 5.20 9.63
C LEU A 30 3.06 3.71 9.95
N PRO A 31 1.98 3.38 10.68
CA PRO A 31 1.65 2.00 11.02
C PRO A 31 0.99 1.23 9.85
N TYR A 32 1.10 1.74 8.63
CA TYR A 32 0.52 1.21 7.40
C TYR A 32 1.39 1.58 6.20
N ASP A 33 1.31 0.77 5.16
CA ASP A 33 1.89 1.04 3.85
C ASP A 33 0.80 1.56 2.90
N ASN A 34 1.21 2.26 1.84
CA ASN A 34 0.33 2.71 0.77
C ASN A 34 0.77 2.13 -0.58
N ILE A 35 -0.19 1.72 -1.40
CA ILE A 35 0.09 1.23 -2.76
C ILE A 35 -0.99 1.69 -3.74
N GLY A 36 -0.56 2.13 -4.93
CA GLY A 36 -1.42 2.53 -6.04
C GLY A 36 -1.65 1.40 -7.04
N GLY A 37 -2.89 1.18 -7.45
CA GLY A 37 -3.29 0.11 -8.36
C GLY A 37 -4.40 0.47 -9.34
N PHE A 38 -4.64 -0.40 -10.30
CA PHE A 38 -5.80 -0.37 -11.19
C PHE A 38 -6.75 -1.49 -10.83
N VAL A 39 -8.04 -1.22 -10.84
CA VAL A 39 -9.04 -2.28 -10.79
C VAL A 39 -9.09 -2.94 -12.17
N ILE A 40 -8.73 -4.22 -12.26
CA ILE A 40 -8.64 -4.96 -13.53
C ILE A 40 -9.77 -5.96 -13.73
N GLY A 41 -10.50 -6.29 -12.67
CA GLY A 41 -11.61 -7.23 -12.73
C GLY A 41 -12.21 -7.52 -11.37
N LYS A 42 -13.11 -8.49 -11.34
CA LYS A 42 -13.71 -9.04 -10.13
C LYS A 42 -13.81 -10.54 -10.22
N GLU A 43 -13.75 -11.21 -9.08
CA GLU A 43 -14.30 -12.55 -8.96
C GLU A 43 -15.83 -12.48 -9.03
N THR A 44 -16.45 -13.58 -9.42
CA THR A 44 -17.90 -13.73 -9.39
C THR A 44 -18.17 -15.03 -8.66
N CYS A 45 -18.54 -14.94 -7.39
CA CYS A 45 -18.71 -16.11 -6.52
C CYS A 45 -20.06 -16.06 -5.80
N ASN A 46 -20.55 -14.86 -5.49
CA ASN A 46 -21.82 -14.66 -4.80
C ASN A 46 -22.80 -13.81 -5.62
N THR A 47 -24.09 -13.95 -5.32
CA THR A 47 -25.11 -13.03 -5.84
C THR A 47 -25.03 -11.64 -5.21
N ASP A 48 -24.49 -11.57 -3.98
CA ASP A 48 -24.16 -10.32 -3.29
C ASP A 48 -22.74 -9.86 -3.64
N ASP A 49 -22.65 -8.77 -4.42
CA ASP A 49 -21.39 -8.19 -4.89
C ASP A 49 -20.49 -7.61 -3.78
N THR A 50 -21.01 -7.46 -2.56
CA THR A 50 -20.24 -6.99 -1.41
C THR A 50 -19.30 -8.06 -0.87
N GLN A 51 -19.60 -9.33 -1.18
CA GLN A 51 -18.83 -10.49 -0.77
C GLN A 51 -17.78 -10.92 -1.82
N ASP A 52 -17.89 -10.39 -3.04
CA ASP A 52 -16.97 -10.68 -4.13
C ASP A 52 -15.62 -9.96 -3.93
N TYR A 53 -14.55 -10.61 -4.38
CA TYR A 53 -13.23 -9.99 -4.45
C TYR A 53 -13.08 -9.15 -5.71
N TRP A 54 -12.41 -8.02 -5.57
CA TRP A 54 -11.92 -7.19 -6.68
C TRP A 54 -10.45 -7.50 -6.94
N LEU A 55 -10.06 -7.50 -8.21
CA LEU A 55 -8.70 -7.78 -8.65
C LEU A 55 -8.02 -6.46 -8.97
N LEU A 56 -6.92 -6.18 -8.28
CA LEU A 56 -6.18 -4.93 -8.43
C LEU A 56 -4.77 -5.22 -8.92
N ASP A 57 -4.35 -4.56 -9.99
CA ASP A 57 -2.98 -4.59 -10.50
C ASP A 57 -2.19 -3.37 -10.01
N PHE A 58 -1.12 -3.61 -9.26
CA PHE A 58 -0.31 -2.56 -8.63
C PHE A 58 0.92 -2.21 -9.48
N THR A 59 0.72 -2.04 -10.80
CA THR A 59 1.75 -1.59 -11.75
C THR A 59 1.58 -0.13 -12.18
N VAL A 60 0.72 0.64 -11.49
CA VAL A 60 0.37 2.03 -11.85
C VAL A 60 1.58 2.94 -11.98
N TYR A 61 2.55 2.80 -11.07
CA TYR A 61 3.71 3.68 -11.00
C TYR A 61 5.03 2.93 -11.23
N PRO A 62 6.03 3.60 -11.82
CA PRO A 62 7.39 3.09 -11.81
C PRO A 62 7.86 2.83 -10.38
N ASN A 63 8.56 1.72 -10.16
CA ASN A 63 9.11 1.32 -8.85
C ASN A 63 8.07 0.98 -7.76
N THR A 64 6.80 0.76 -8.12
CA THR A 64 5.84 0.19 -7.15
C THR A 64 6.35 -1.17 -6.66
N PRO A 65 6.36 -1.43 -5.34
CA PRO A 65 6.77 -2.72 -4.80
C PRO A 65 5.99 -3.87 -5.43
N HIS A 66 6.73 -4.91 -5.84
CA HIS A 66 6.11 -6.09 -6.42
C HIS A 66 5.63 -7.04 -5.32
N VAL A 67 4.44 -6.78 -4.79
CA VAL A 67 3.84 -7.50 -3.65
C VAL A 67 2.75 -8.48 -4.05
N GLY A 68 2.28 -8.43 -5.29
CA GLY A 68 1.24 -9.29 -5.87
C GLY A 68 1.77 -10.47 -6.67
N ASP A 69 0.82 -11.22 -7.24
CA ASP A 69 1.05 -12.40 -8.05
C ASP A 69 0.76 -12.13 -9.54
N THR A 70 1.27 -13.00 -10.41
CA THR A 70 0.91 -12.96 -11.84
C THR A 70 -0.46 -13.60 -12.08
N LEU A 71 -1.29 -12.93 -12.88
CA LEU A 71 -2.62 -13.38 -13.30
C LEU A 71 -2.75 -13.23 -14.82
N ILE A 72 -3.29 -14.25 -15.48
CA ILE A 72 -3.75 -14.14 -16.86
C ILE A 72 -5.26 -13.96 -16.84
N LEU A 73 -5.74 -12.80 -17.28
CA LEU A 73 -7.15 -12.45 -17.32
C LEU A 73 -7.53 -12.03 -18.74
N ASN A 74 -8.46 -12.75 -19.36
CA ASN A 74 -8.90 -12.51 -20.75
C ASN A 74 -7.74 -12.42 -21.76
N GLY A 75 -6.71 -13.26 -21.60
CA GLY A 75 -5.53 -13.29 -22.46
C GLY A 75 -4.49 -12.20 -22.18
N THR A 76 -4.73 -11.31 -21.22
CA THR A 76 -3.76 -10.30 -20.78
C THR A 76 -3.04 -10.77 -19.52
N THR A 77 -1.71 -10.68 -19.51
CA THR A 77 -0.89 -11.01 -18.34
C THR A 77 -0.68 -9.76 -17.48
N TYR A 78 -1.12 -9.83 -16.24
CA TYR A 78 -0.88 -8.84 -15.19
C TYR A 78 0.11 -9.42 -14.19
N THR A 79 1.13 -8.67 -13.79
CA THR A 79 2.23 -9.26 -13.01
C THR A 79 2.14 -8.97 -11.52
N ASN A 80 1.47 -7.91 -11.08
CA ASN A 80 1.46 -7.47 -9.68
C ASN A 80 0.03 -7.42 -9.11
N VAL A 81 -0.71 -8.53 -9.19
CA VAL A 81 -2.13 -8.59 -8.84
C VAL A 81 -2.35 -9.10 -7.42
N LEU A 82 -3.19 -8.39 -6.66
CA LEU A 82 -3.78 -8.92 -5.42
C LEU A 82 -5.30 -8.87 -5.53
N LYS A 83 -5.96 -9.71 -4.73
CA LYS A 83 -7.40 -9.57 -4.52
C LYS A 83 -7.71 -8.76 -3.27
N VAL A 84 -8.76 -7.96 -3.35
CA VAL A 84 -9.20 -7.06 -2.27
C VAL A 84 -10.70 -7.22 -2.06
N LYS A 85 -11.10 -7.33 -0.80
CA LYS A 85 -12.51 -7.34 -0.38
C LYS A 85 -12.93 -5.96 0.11
N GLY A 86 -14.22 -5.67 0.05
CA GLY A 86 -14.78 -4.44 0.61
C GLY A 86 -14.30 -3.17 -0.08
N LEU A 87 -14.00 -3.24 -1.38
CA LEU A 87 -13.67 -2.04 -2.15
C LEU A 87 -14.87 -1.09 -2.16
N ALA A 88 -14.65 0.20 -1.89
CA ALA A 88 -15.71 1.21 -1.82
C ALA A 88 -16.48 1.30 -3.15
N THR A 89 -17.80 1.51 -3.11
CA THR A 89 -18.67 1.45 -4.29
C THR A 89 -18.21 2.34 -5.45
N GLY A 90 -17.73 3.55 -5.16
CA GLY A 90 -17.21 4.46 -6.20
C GLY A 90 -15.91 3.98 -6.86
N LEU A 91 -15.21 3.04 -6.24
CA LEU A 91 -13.96 2.46 -6.75
C LEU A 91 -14.18 1.13 -7.48
N LYS A 92 -15.37 0.52 -7.37
CA LYS A 92 -15.77 -0.76 -7.98
C LYS A 92 -15.99 -0.65 -9.50
N GLN A 93 -15.00 -0.15 -10.24
CA GLN A 93 -15.08 0.03 -11.68
C GLN A 93 -13.77 -0.42 -12.35
N ILE A 94 -13.88 -1.27 -13.37
CA ILE A 94 -12.71 -1.69 -14.16
C ILE A 94 -12.06 -0.46 -14.80
N GLY A 95 -10.73 -0.38 -14.68
CA GLY A 95 -9.91 0.75 -15.11
C GLY A 95 -9.75 1.85 -14.05
N MET A 96 -10.46 1.78 -12.93
CA MET A 96 -10.34 2.77 -11.86
C MET A 96 -8.94 2.73 -11.24
N ARG A 97 -8.32 3.91 -11.09
CA ARG A 97 -7.07 4.08 -10.35
C ARG A 97 -7.37 4.28 -8.88
N VAL A 98 -6.75 3.45 -8.05
CA VAL A 98 -7.01 3.43 -6.61
C VAL A 98 -5.70 3.53 -5.83
N SER A 99 -5.75 4.19 -4.68
CA SER A 99 -4.70 4.17 -3.67
C SER A 99 -5.24 3.44 -2.45
N ILE A 100 -4.50 2.45 -1.96
CA ILE A 100 -4.93 1.60 -0.84
C ILE A 100 -3.90 1.70 0.28
N ASP A 101 -4.37 2.13 1.45
CA ASP A 101 -3.60 1.95 2.69
C ASP A 101 -3.85 0.54 3.19
N TYR A 102 -2.80 -0.20 3.52
CA TYR A 102 -2.90 -1.57 4.01
C TYR A 102 -1.90 -1.85 5.13
N LYS A 103 -2.24 -2.85 5.95
CA LYS A 103 -1.35 -3.34 7.01
C LYS A 103 -0.77 -4.71 6.70
N THR A 104 -1.55 -5.55 6.04
CA THR A 104 -1.19 -6.95 5.81
C THR A 104 -1.61 -7.40 4.42
N ILE A 105 -0.75 -8.24 3.85
CA ILE A 105 -1.03 -9.06 2.67
C ILE A 105 -0.85 -10.51 3.13
N THR A 106 -1.74 -11.41 2.73
CA THR A 106 -1.60 -12.83 3.09
C THR A 106 -0.29 -13.38 2.55
N SER A 107 0.38 -14.24 3.32
CA SER A 107 1.61 -14.92 2.86
C SER A 107 1.31 -15.94 1.76
N ASN A 108 0.16 -16.60 1.86
CA ASN A 108 -0.29 -17.63 0.93
C ASN A 108 -1.41 -17.11 0.03
N LYS A 109 -1.51 -17.72 -1.16
CA LYS A 109 -2.64 -17.52 -2.07
C LYS A 109 -3.92 -18.04 -1.43
N VAL A 110 -4.97 -17.24 -1.51
CA VAL A 110 -6.30 -17.59 -1.03
C VAL A 110 -7.16 -17.98 -2.23
N ILE A 111 -7.90 -19.07 -2.14
CA ILE A 111 -8.93 -19.43 -3.10
C ILE A 111 -10.27 -19.10 -2.44
N THR A 112 -11.13 -18.43 -3.18
CA THR A 112 -12.45 -18.06 -2.68
C THR A 112 -13.33 -19.30 -2.59
N THR A 113 -13.91 -19.54 -1.42
CA THR A 113 -14.76 -20.70 -1.11
C THR A 113 -16.18 -20.27 -0.79
N GLY A 114 -17.11 -21.24 -0.70
CA GLY A 114 -18.50 -20.95 -0.32
C GLY A 114 -19.33 -20.23 -1.39
N CYS A 115 -18.94 -20.35 -2.67
CA CYS A 115 -19.67 -19.71 -3.76
C CYS A 115 -21.10 -20.25 -3.90
N THR A 116 -22.03 -19.34 -4.18
CA THR A 116 -23.46 -19.62 -4.24
C THR A 116 -23.99 -19.68 -5.68
N ILE A 117 -23.20 -19.24 -6.66
CA ILE A 117 -23.57 -19.25 -8.09
C ILE A 117 -23.11 -20.54 -8.80
N THR A 118 -23.79 -20.92 -9.88
CA THR A 118 -23.58 -22.18 -10.60
C THR A 118 -22.23 -22.27 -11.34
N SER A 119 -21.62 -21.14 -11.70
CA SER A 119 -20.35 -21.10 -12.42
C SER A 119 -19.46 -19.99 -11.86
N PRO A 120 -18.85 -20.22 -10.67
CA PRO A 120 -18.03 -19.21 -10.03
C PRO A 120 -16.71 -19.01 -10.78
N VAL A 121 -16.27 -17.76 -10.82
CA VAL A 121 -14.95 -17.37 -11.34
C VAL A 121 -14.13 -16.90 -10.16
N THR A 122 -13.08 -17.65 -9.83
CA THR A 122 -12.19 -17.38 -8.69
C THR A 122 -10.73 -17.50 -9.11
N TYR A 123 -9.84 -16.80 -8.39
CA TYR A 123 -8.42 -16.79 -8.70
C TYR A 123 -7.58 -17.09 -7.45
N PRO A 124 -6.57 -17.96 -7.53
CA PRO A 124 -5.64 -18.20 -6.43
C PRO A 124 -4.63 -17.04 -6.36
N LEU A 125 -4.98 -16.01 -5.59
CA LEU A 125 -4.19 -14.79 -5.38
C LEU A 125 -4.05 -14.49 -3.89
N ARG A 126 -2.96 -13.83 -3.51
CA ARG A 126 -2.85 -13.24 -2.18
C ARG A 126 -3.88 -12.14 -1.97
N GLU A 127 -4.36 -12.01 -0.73
CA GLU A 127 -5.36 -11.03 -0.33
C GLU A 127 -4.68 -9.85 0.38
N LEU A 128 -5.10 -8.64 0.01
CA LEU A 128 -4.71 -7.41 0.69
C LEU A 128 -5.85 -6.91 1.57
N PHE A 129 -5.52 -6.61 2.83
CA PHE A 129 -6.47 -6.06 3.80
C PHE A 129 -6.37 -4.54 3.83
N SER A 130 -7.32 -3.87 3.16
CA SER A 130 -7.37 -2.41 3.08
C SER A 130 -7.84 -1.80 4.40
N ILE A 131 -7.18 -0.72 4.83
CA ILE A 131 -7.61 0.16 5.91
C ILE A 131 -8.39 1.33 5.32
N ASN A 132 -7.76 2.08 4.42
CA ASN A 132 -8.36 3.20 3.69
C ASN A 132 -8.19 3.00 2.19
N GLN A 133 -9.05 3.66 1.43
CA GLN A 133 -9.11 3.52 -0.02
C GLN A 133 -9.46 4.88 -0.64
N PHE A 134 -8.76 5.26 -1.69
CA PHE A 134 -8.93 6.55 -2.36
C PHE A 134 -8.91 6.39 -3.87
N GLU A 135 -9.63 7.27 -4.58
CA GLU A 135 -9.49 7.45 -6.02
C GLU A 135 -8.21 8.25 -6.32
N ILE A 136 -7.47 7.85 -7.34
CA ILE A 136 -6.35 8.62 -7.88
C ILE A 136 -6.80 9.26 -9.20
N ARG A 137 -6.70 10.59 -9.29
CA ARG A 137 -7.03 11.36 -10.50
C ARG A 137 -5.83 11.59 -11.39
#